data_AF-A0A1J3EWU0-F1
#
_entry.id   AF-A0A1J3EWU0-F1
#
_cell.length_a   1.000
_cell.length_b   1.000
_cell.length_c   1.000
_cell.angle_alpha   90.00
_cell.angle_beta   90.00
_cell.angle_gamma   90.00
#
_symmetry.space_group_name_H-M   'P 1'
#
loop_
_entity.id
_entity.type
_entity.pdbx_description
1 polymer ?
#
loop_
_entity_poly.entity_id
_entity_poly.type
_entity_poly.pdbx_seq_one_letter_code
_entity_poly.pdbx_strand_id
1 'polypeptide(L)'
;LDPEYYRTNWLTEKSDVYSFGIVILEIITNKPVIDQNREKRHIAEWVGQMLTKGDIKSITDPSLHGDYDSNSVWKAVELAMSCLNPSSVNRPTMTQVVSELNECLASENLRGGESQEMDSQSSIEVSMTFDTEVNPMAR
;
A
#
# COMPACT_ATOMS: atom_id res chain seq x y z
N LEU A 1 -0.44 -12.66 -7.19
CA LEU A 1 0.97 -13.10 -7.11
C LEU A 1 1.79 -12.20 -8.02
N ASP A 2 3.00 -11.82 -7.61
CA ASP A 2 3.93 -11.07 -8.49
C ASP A 2 4.07 -11.80 -9.85
N PRO A 3 3.74 -11.14 -10.98
CA PRO A 3 3.79 -11.77 -12.30
C PRO A 3 5.22 -12.17 -12.71
N GLU A 4 6.24 -11.45 -12.24
CA GLU A 4 7.63 -11.80 -12.53
C GLU A 4 8.08 -13.01 -11.73
N TYR A 5 7.74 -13.07 -10.43
CA TYR A 5 7.96 -14.26 -9.62
C TYR A 5 7.26 -15.49 -10.22
N TYR A 6 5.99 -15.37 -10.59
CA TYR A 6 5.23 -16.46 -11.20
C TYR A 6 5.88 -16.99 -12.50
N ARG A 7 6.40 -16.09 -13.33
CA ARG A 7 7.01 -16.45 -14.61
C ARG A 7 8.43 -17.01 -14.47
N THR A 8 9.21 -16.50 -13.52
CA THR A 8 10.64 -16.80 -13.39
C THR A 8 10.96 -17.81 -12.30
N ASN A 9 10.02 -18.06 -11.37
CA ASN A 9 10.24 -18.73 -10.09
C ASN A 9 11.33 -18.10 -9.21
N TRP A 10 11.71 -16.84 -9.48
CA TRP A 10 12.72 -16.13 -8.70
C TRP A 10 12.05 -15.20 -7.69
N LEU A 11 12.07 -15.59 -6.42
CA LEU A 11 11.58 -14.76 -5.32
C LEU A 11 12.62 -13.70 -4.95
N THR A 12 12.21 -12.44 -4.92
CA THR A 12 13.07 -11.31 -4.55
C THR A 12 12.36 -10.36 -3.60
N GLU A 13 13.09 -9.43 -2.98
CA GLU A 13 12.49 -8.31 -2.23
C GLU A 13 11.46 -7.52 -3.06
N LYS A 14 11.62 -7.48 -4.38
CA LYS A 14 10.69 -6.78 -5.28
C LYS A 14 9.36 -7.50 -5.42
N SER A 15 9.30 -8.80 -5.11
CA SER A 15 8.04 -9.56 -5.04
C SER A 15 7.23 -9.17 -3.81
N ASP A 16 7.90 -8.82 -2.70
CA ASP A 16 7.26 -8.26 -1.51
C ASP A 16 6.76 -6.84 -1.79
N VAL A 17 7.56 -6.01 -2.49
CA VAL A 17 7.12 -4.67 -2.94
C VAL A 17 5.85 -4.76 -3.79
N TYR A 18 5.79 -5.69 -4.74
CA TYR A 18 4.59 -5.90 -5.55
C TYR A 18 3.38 -6.25 -4.69
N SER A 19 3.54 -7.21 -3.77
CA SER A 19 2.46 -7.66 -2.90
C SER A 19 1.99 -6.55 -1.96
N PHE A 20 2.91 -5.73 -1.45
CA PHE A 20 2.60 -4.54 -0.66
C PHE A 20 1.83 -3.49 -1.48
N GLY A 21 2.18 -3.29 -2.75
CA GLY A 21 1.43 -2.42 -3.66
C GLY A 21 -0.04 -2.82 -3.81
N ILE A 22 -0.34 -4.13 -3.83
CA ILE A 22 -1.73 -4.63 -3.82
C ILE A 22 -2.43 -4.24 -2.53
N VAL A 23 -1.77 -4.42 -1.38
CA VAL A 23 -2.31 -4.09 -0.07
C VAL A 23 -2.60 -2.59 0.05
N ILE A 24 -1.73 -1.71 -0.45
CA ILE A 24 -2.00 -0.27 -0.49
C ILE A 24 -3.30 0.02 -1.27
N LEU A 25 -3.48 -0.59 -2.45
CA LEU A 25 -4.72 -0.42 -3.22
C LEU A 25 -5.95 -0.96 -2.48
N GLU A 26 -5.85 -2.11 -1.81
CA GLU A 26 -6.95 -2.65 -1.00
C GLU A 26 -7.33 -1.69 0.13
N ILE A 27 -6.36 -1.12 0.83
CA ILE A 27 -6.59 -0.17 1.92
C ILE A 27 -7.27 1.11 1.40
N ILE A 28 -6.74 1.70 0.32
CA ILE A 28 -7.28 2.96 -0.22
C ILE A 28 -8.70 2.78 -0.75
N THR A 29 -8.96 1.65 -1.42
CA THR A 29 -10.22 1.44 -2.13
C THR A 29 -11.29 0.76 -1.29
N ASN A 30 -10.88 0.05 -0.23
CA ASN A 30 -11.70 -0.88 0.54
C ASN A 30 -12.48 -1.86 -0.37
N LYS A 31 -11.78 -2.40 -1.37
CA LYS A 31 -12.33 -3.37 -2.34
C LYS A 31 -11.46 -4.62 -2.38
N PRO A 32 -12.05 -5.80 -2.65
CA PRO A 32 -11.26 -7.02 -2.82
C PRO A 32 -10.34 -6.93 -4.04
N VAL A 33 -9.17 -7.57 -3.95
CA VAL A 33 -8.21 -7.67 -5.08
C VAL A 33 -8.89 -8.21 -6.35
N ILE A 34 -9.75 -9.22 -6.19
CA ILE A 34 -10.49 -9.87 -7.27
C ILE A 34 -11.98 -9.65 -7.05
N ASP A 35 -12.63 -8.97 -8.01
CA ASP A 35 -14.07 -8.77 -8.03
C ASP A 35 -14.65 -9.29 -9.36
N GLN A 36 -15.55 -10.28 -9.28
CA GLN A 36 -16.17 -10.89 -10.46
C GLN A 36 -17.25 -10.00 -11.11
N ASN A 37 -17.80 -9.06 -10.36
CA ASN A 37 -18.88 -8.17 -10.82
C ASN A 37 -18.34 -6.91 -11.50
N ARG A 38 -17.01 -6.68 -11.46
CA ARG A 38 -16.33 -5.54 -12.04
C ARG A 38 -15.86 -5.85 -13.46
N GLU A 39 -15.91 -4.85 -14.35
CA GLU A 39 -15.42 -4.96 -15.74
C GLU A 39 -13.96 -5.46 -15.78
N LYS A 40 -13.11 -4.85 -14.95
CA LYS A 40 -11.74 -5.29 -14.71
C LYS A 40 -11.71 -6.08 -13.42
N ARG A 41 -11.49 -7.40 -13.50
CA ARG A 41 -11.58 -8.26 -12.30
C ARG A 41 -10.51 -7.94 -11.27
N HIS A 42 -9.29 -7.67 -11.73
CA HIS A 42 -8.16 -7.37 -10.85
C HIS A 42 -8.11 -5.90 -10.45
N ILE A 43 -7.84 -5.61 -9.17
CA ILE A 43 -7.86 -4.25 -8.61
C ILE A 43 -6.89 -3.32 -9.31
N ALA A 44 -5.68 -3.77 -9.60
CA ALA A 44 -4.67 -2.96 -10.30
C ALA A 44 -5.13 -2.51 -11.70
N GLU A 45 -5.83 -3.37 -12.44
CA GLU A 45 -6.34 -3.04 -13.78
C GLU A 45 -7.48 -2.02 -13.70
N TRP A 46 -8.36 -2.19 -12.71
CA TRP A 46 -9.45 -1.25 -12.48
C TRP A 46 -8.94 0.13 -12.03
N VAL A 47 -8.02 0.17 -11.05
CA VAL A 47 -7.42 1.43 -10.59
C VAL A 47 -6.68 2.12 -11.73
N GLY A 48 -5.90 1.39 -12.53
CA GLY A 48 -5.25 1.95 -13.72
C GLY A 48 -6.25 2.58 -14.70
N GLN A 49 -7.41 1.95 -14.92
CA GLN A 49 -8.48 2.53 -15.74
C GLN A 49 -9.07 3.80 -15.10
N MET A 50 -9.30 3.83 -13.79
CA MET A 50 -9.85 5.01 -13.11
C MET A 50 -8.86 6.18 -13.09
N LEU A 51 -7.56 5.92 -12.94
CA LEU A 51 -6.51 6.93 -13.03
C LEU A 51 -6.50 7.63 -14.38
N THR A 52 -6.65 6.89 -15.49
CA THR A 52 -6.75 7.52 -16.83
C THR A 52 -7.96 8.43 -17.01
N LYS A 53 -9.00 8.27 -16.17
CA LYS A 53 -10.18 9.14 -16.14
C LYS A 53 -10.01 10.35 -15.21
N GLY A 54 -8.96 10.36 -14.37
CA GLY A 54 -8.72 11.41 -13.39
C GLY A 54 -9.71 11.42 -12.22
N ASP A 55 -10.37 10.30 -11.92
CA ASP A 55 -11.42 10.22 -10.90
C ASP A 55 -10.92 9.53 -9.63
N ILE A 56 -10.21 10.28 -8.77
CA ILE A 56 -9.71 9.76 -7.50
C ILE A 56 -10.83 9.41 -6.51
N LYS A 57 -11.95 10.14 -6.56
CA LYS A 57 -13.08 9.93 -5.65
C LYS A 57 -13.75 8.58 -5.89
N SER A 58 -13.76 8.11 -7.13
CA SER A 58 -14.24 6.77 -7.47
C SER A 58 -13.32 5.64 -7.01
N ILE A 59 -12.03 5.94 -6.82
CA ILE A 59 -11.02 4.99 -6.36
C ILE A 59 -11.10 4.81 -4.85
N THR A 60 -11.18 5.92 -4.12
CA THR A 60 -11.14 5.95 -2.66
C THR A 60 -12.37 5.30 -2.02
N ASP A 61 -12.17 4.70 -0.84
CA ASP A 61 -13.24 4.12 -0.03
C ASP A 61 -14.39 5.13 0.24
N PRO A 62 -15.63 4.83 -0.21
CA PRO A 62 -16.79 5.66 0.08
C PRO A 62 -17.07 5.87 1.58
N SER A 63 -16.62 4.95 2.44
CA SER A 63 -16.80 5.03 3.89
C SER A 63 -16.02 6.19 4.54
N LEU A 64 -15.00 6.70 3.85
CA LEU A 64 -14.24 7.87 4.30
C LEU A 64 -15.02 9.17 4.11
N HIS A 65 -16.16 9.17 3.41
CA HIS A 65 -17.02 10.34 3.23
C HIS A 65 -16.31 11.60 2.69
N GLY A 66 -15.18 11.42 1.99
CA GLY A 66 -14.38 12.55 1.49
C GLY A 66 -13.44 13.18 2.52
N ASP A 67 -13.29 12.58 3.71
CA ASP A 67 -12.38 13.04 4.75
C ASP A 67 -10.94 12.56 4.51
N TYR A 68 -10.34 13.09 3.45
CA TYR A 68 -8.95 12.84 3.06
C TYR A 68 -8.44 13.99 2.19
N ASP A 69 -7.12 14.18 2.13
CA ASP A 69 -6.52 15.08 1.14
C ASP A 69 -6.41 14.35 -0.20
N SER A 70 -7.06 14.90 -1.23
CA SER A 70 -7.11 14.25 -2.54
C SER A 70 -5.73 14.14 -3.18
N ASN A 71 -4.79 15.05 -2.88
CA ASN A 71 -3.44 15.00 -3.46
C ASN A 71 -2.60 13.90 -2.81
N SER A 72 -2.69 13.73 -1.50
CA SER A 72 -2.04 12.64 -0.78
C SER A 72 -2.58 11.28 -1.23
N VAL A 73 -3.90 11.12 -1.35
CA VAL A 73 -4.47 9.87 -1.88
C VAL A 73 -4.02 9.63 -3.31
N TRP A 74 -3.97 10.67 -4.15
CA TRP A 74 -3.45 10.55 -5.52
C TRP A 74 -2.01 10.02 -5.55
N LYS A 75 -1.12 10.62 -4.75
CA LYS A 75 0.28 10.18 -4.62
C LYS A 75 0.39 8.75 -4.11
N ALA A 76 -0.40 8.37 -3.10
CA ALA A 76 -0.39 7.02 -2.56
C ALA A 76 -0.84 5.98 -3.60
N VAL A 77 -1.84 6.32 -4.42
CA VAL A 77 -2.26 5.47 -5.55
C VAL A 77 -1.17 5.38 -6.62
N GLU A 78 -0.51 6.48 -6.98
CA GLU A 78 0.61 6.46 -7.94
C GLU A 78 1.77 5.58 -7.44
N LEU A 79 2.13 5.72 -6.17
CA LEU A 79 3.13 4.87 -5.52
C LEU A 79 2.73 3.39 -5.58
N ALA A 80 1.47 3.07 -5.25
CA ALA A 80 0.97 1.71 -5.34
C ALA A 80 1.08 1.16 -6.77
N MET A 81 0.70 1.95 -7.78
CA MET A 81 0.83 1.55 -9.18
C MET A 81 2.29 1.36 -9.62
N SER A 82 3.23 2.14 -9.07
CA SER A 82 4.67 1.97 -9.27
C SER A 82 5.18 0.66 -8.67
N CYS A 83 4.72 0.30 -7.47
CA CYS A 83 5.01 -0.99 -6.83
C CYS A 83 4.51 -2.18 -7.67
N LEU A 84 3.40 -1.99 -8.40
CA LEU A 84 2.76 -3.00 -9.23
C LEU A 84 3.34 -3.11 -10.65
N ASN A 85 4.47 -2.45 -10.93
CA ASN A 85 5.10 -2.55 -12.23
C ASN A 85 5.40 -4.02 -12.59
N PRO A 86 5.06 -4.48 -13.81
CA PRO A 86 5.33 -5.85 -14.23
C PRO A 86 6.81 -6.25 -14.17
N SER A 87 7.71 -5.27 -14.29
CA SER A 87 9.16 -5.48 -14.20
C SER A 87 9.69 -5.01 -12.85
N SER A 88 10.32 -5.91 -12.08
CA SER A 88 10.89 -5.61 -10.76
C SER A 88 11.94 -4.49 -10.77
N VAL A 89 12.64 -4.27 -11.89
CA VAL A 89 13.64 -3.20 -12.02
C VAL A 89 13.02 -1.80 -11.94
N ASN A 90 11.75 -1.67 -12.32
CA ASN A 90 11.02 -0.41 -12.32
C ASN A 90 10.24 -0.19 -11.02
N ARG A 91 10.17 -1.20 -10.15
CA ARG A 91 9.52 -1.05 -8.84
C ARG A 91 10.44 -0.23 -7.92
N PRO A 92 9.90 0.61 -7.03
CA PRO A 92 10.70 1.24 -5.98
C PRO A 92 11.29 0.20 -5.03
N THR A 93 12.27 0.60 -4.23
CA THR A 93 12.71 -0.16 -3.05
C THR A 93 11.74 0.06 -1.90
N MET A 94 11.68 -0.85 -0.92
CA MET A 94 10.82 -0.64 0.25
C MET A 94 11.16 0.64 1.02
N THR A 95 12.43 1.07 1.03
CA THR A 95 12.84 2.36 1.62
C THR A 95 12.20 3.54 0.89
N GLN A 96 12.17 3.52 -0.45
CA GLN A 96 11.50 4.55 -1.24
C GLN A 96 9.99 4.56 -0.98
N VAL A 97 9.37 3.38 -0.92
CA VAL A 97 7.94 3.23 -0.59
C VAL A 97 7.61 3.88 0.75
N VAL A 98 8.39 3.60 1.81
CA VAL A 98 8.19 4.21 3.13
C VAL A 98 8.39 5.72 3.09
N SER A 99 9.40 6.20 2.36
CA SER A 99 9.65 7.64 2.21
C SER A 99 8.46 8.36 1.58
N GLU A 100 7.93 7.84 0.47
CA GLU A 100 6.79 8.43 -0.23
C GLU A 100 5.49 8.34 0.58
N LEU A 101 5.26 7.24 1.32
CA LEU A 101 4.13 7.14 2.24
C LEU A 101 4.18 8.17 3.37
N ASN A 102 5.37 8.44 3.91
CA ASN A 102 5.55 9.48 4.93
C ASN A 102 5.23 10.88 4.39
N GLU A 103 5.56 11.16 3.12
CA GLU A 103 5.18 12.42 2.46
C GLU A 103 3.66 12.54 2.26
N CYS A 104 2.99 11.44 1.91
CA CYS A 104 1.52 11.39 1.83
C CYS A 104 0.90 11.69 3.19
N LEU A 105 1.38 11.02 4.25
CA LEU A 105 0.92 11.24 5.62
C LEU A 105 1.14 12.68 6.10
N ALA A 106 2.31 13.26 5.81
CA ALA A 106 2.58 14.66 6.12
C ALA A 106 1.58 15.60 5.43
N SER A 107 1.24 15.31 4.17
CA SER A 107 0.26 16.10 3.40
C SER A 107 -1.16 15.99 3.98
N GLU A 108 -1.58 14.80 4.43
CA GLU A 108 -2.86 14.60 5.15
C GLU A 108 -2.90 15.38 6.47
N ASN A 109 -1.83 15.29 7.27
CA ASN A 109 -1.78 15.92 8.59
C ASN A 109 -1.85 17.45 8.52
N LEU A 110 -1.33 18.06 7.45
CA LEU A 110 -1.49 19.49 7.20
C LEU A 110 -2.96 19.90 6.98
N ARG A 111 -3.84 18.99 6.52
CA ARG A 111 -5.29 19.23 6.43
C ARG A 111 -5.95 19.33 7.81
N GLY A 112 -5.49 18.53 8.77
CA GLY A 112 -6.05 18.47 10.13
C GLY A 112 -5.58 19.60 11.08
N GLY A 113 -4.69 20.47 10.61
CA GLY A 113 -3.89 21.39 11.43
C GLY A 113 -4.46 22.78 11.70
N GLU A 114 -5.70 22.90 12.19
CA GLU A 114 -6.09 24.03 13.05
C GLU A 114 -6.45 23.61 14.49
N SER A 115 -6.17 22.36 14.89
CA SER A 115 -6.21 22.00 16.31
C SER A 115 -5.47 20.71 16.60
N GLN A 116 -4.15 20.81 16.86
CA GLN A 116 -3.43 20.13 17.95
C GLN A 116 -1.91 20.34 17.78
N GLU A 117 -1.35 21.29 18.54
CA GLU A 117 0.08 21.35 18.83
C GLU A 117 0.41 20.46 20.05
N MET A 118 1.59 19.82 19.98
CA MET A 118 2.36 19.11 21.03
C MET A 118 1.77 17.75 21.45
N ASP A 119 2.49 16.62 21.33
CA ASP A 119 3.84 16.41 21.83
C ASP A 119 4.66 15.46 20.96
N SER A 120 5.97 15.74 20.91
CA SER A 120 6.98 14.89 20.28
C SER A 120 7.36 13.74 21.21
N GLN A 121 7.84 12.65 20.60
CA GLN A 121 8.51 11.50 21.23
C GLN A 121 7.62 10.34 21.72
N SER A 122 7.47 9.35 20.84
CA SER A 122 7.63 7.96 21.26
C SER A 122 8.19 7.15 20.09
N SER A 123 9.51 6.93 20.12
CA SER A 123 10.12 5.85 19.37
C SER A 123 9.63 4.55 20.00
N ILE A 124 8.72 3.85 19.33
CA ILE A 124 8.30 2.52 19.78
C ILE A 124 9.46 1.57 19.49
N GLU A 125 10.30 1.32 20.49
CA GLU A 125 11.23 0.18 20.45
C GLU A 125 10.43 -1.10 20.68
N VAL A 126 10.19 -1.85 19.60
CA VAL A 126 9.65 -3.21 19.70
C VAL A 126 10.80 -4.15 20.06
N SER A 127 10.98 -4.39 21.36
CA SER A 127 11.84 -5.43 21.90
C SER A 127 11.19 -6.81 21.67
N MET A 128 11.68 -7.58 20.70
CA MET A 128 11.35 -9.00 20.56
C MET A 128 12.25 -9.82 21.50
N THR A 129 11.72 -10.23 22.66
CA THR A 129 12.36 -11.26 23.49
C THR A 129 12.02 -12.63 22.90
N PHE A 130 13.03 -13.31 22.35
CA PHE A 130 12.93 -14.71 21.93
C PHE A 130 13.13 -15.61 23.16
N ASP A 131 12.04 -15.96 23.82
CA ASP A 131 12.08 -17.07 24.78
C ASP A 131 12.07 -18.39 24.00
N THR A 132 13.22 -19.05 24.01
CA THR A 132 13.42 -20.36 23.40
C THR A 132 13.20 -21.39 24.50
N GLU A 133 12.08 -22.13 24.47
CA GLU A 133 12.01 -23.51 24.97
C GLU A 133 10.62 -24.12 24.71
N VAL A 134 10.48 -24.82 23.58
CA VAL A 134 9.53 -25.92 23.45
C VAL A 134 10.20 -27.05 22.67
N ASN A 135 10.55 -28.12 23.38
CA ASN A 135 11.11 -29.34 22.80
C ASN A 135 9.94 -30.29 22.45
N PRO A 136 9.65 -30.58 21.17
CA PRO A 136 8.56 -31.48 20.83
C PRO A 136 8.97 -32.94 21.02
N MET A 137 8.18 -33.70 21.80
CA MET A 137 8.27 -35.17 21.81
C MET A 137 7.65 -35.73 20.52
N ALA A 138 8.41 -36.56 19.81
CA ALA A 138 7.91 -37.35 18.70
C ALA A 138 6.93 -38.44 19.18
N ARG A 139 5.86 -38.65 18.42
CA ARG A 139 5.06 -39.89 18.43
C ARG A 139 5.16 -40.54 17.06
#